data_AF-A0A3E2BN69-F1
#
_entry.id   AF-A0A3E2BN69-F1
#
_cell.length_a   1.000
_cell.length_b   1.000
_cell.length_c   1.000
_cell.angle_alpha   90.00
_cell.angle_beta   90.00
_cell.angle_gamma   90.00
#
_symmetry.space_group_name_H-M   'P 1'
#
loop_
_entity.id
_entity.type
_entity.pdbx_description
1 polymer ?
#
loop_
_entity_poly.entity_id
_entity_poly.type
_entity_poly.pdbx_seq_one_letter_code
_entity_poly.pdbx_strand_id
1 'polypeptide(L)'
;MKRTLVPALMLSLIISGLFFPACKKMSTEELKNSMEIIDVETKWVSKEYRAWPPKLVLVPVISFRVKNISDKPLTYVNFNAIFKFKDEAKNLGDNFLAAIRKKPVMPGEVSQVITLKSNYGVEGKTLDSFKNNPYWKPVVVKLFARSFGSEFVLLGEWEVSKTIDFKEDQAVTPVVEKKEDVKK
;
A
#
# COMPACT_ATOMS: atom_id res chain seq x y z
N MET A 1 -74.57 3.80 44.21
CA MET A 1 -73.15 3.35 44.26
C MET A 1 -72.46 3.69 42.96
N LYS A 2 -71.40 4.51 42.99
CA LYS A 2 -70.28 4.52 42.04
C LYS A 2 -69.30 5.63 42.48
N ARG A 3 -68.22 5.23 43.13
CA ARG A 3 -67.04 6.06 43.39
C ARG A 3 -66.03 5.72 42.30
N THR A 4 -65.73 6.65 41.41
CA THR A 4 -64.59 6.52 40.50
C THR A 4 -63.42 7.30 41.10
N LEU A 5 -62.45 6.55 41.62
CA LEU A 5 -61.11 7.04 41.95
C LEU A 5 -60.35 7.32 40.64
N VAL A 6 -59.70 8.47 40.59
CA VAL A 6 -58.48 8.76 39.80
C VAL A 6 -57.41 8.95 40.89
N PRO A 7 -56.12 8.49 40.82
CA PRO A 7 -55.20 8.79 39.71
C PRO A 7 -53.97 7.86 39.50
N ALA A 8 -53.17 8.25 38.49
CA ALA A 8 -51.71 8.23 38.43
C ALA A 8 -50.92 7.01 37.88
N LEU A 9 -49.80 7.37 37.24
CA LEU A 9 -48.65 6.59 36.76
C LEU A 9 -48.76 5.86 35.41
N MET A 10 -48.22 6.46 34.35
CA MET A 10 -46.82 6.18 33.95
C MET A 10 -46.49 6.96 32.67
N LEU A 11 -45.78 8.07 32.85
CA LEU A 11 -45.03 8.74 31.81
C LEU A 11 -43.79 7.87 31.51
N SER A 12 -43.94 6.87 30.64
CA SER A 12 -42.78 6.13 30.12
C SER A 12 -42.11 6.99 29.05
N LEU A 13 -41.13 7.77 29.51
CA LEU A 13 -40.20 8.53 28.69
C LEU A 13 -39.40 7.52 27.84
N ILE A 14 -39.82 7.32 26.59
CA ILE A 14 -39.05 6.58 25.59
C ILE A 14 -37.82 7.44 25.26
N ILE A 15 -36.75 7.29 26.03
CA ILE A 15 -35.41 7.75 25.66
C ILE A 15 -34.87 6.73 24.64
N SER A 16 -35.41 6.74 23.42
CA SER A 16 -34.82 6.07 22.27
C SER A 16 -34.33 7.13 21.27
N GLY A 17 -33.64 8.14 21.80
CA GLY A 17 -33.04 9.20 21.02
C GLY A 17 -31.52 9.10 21.12
N LEU A 18 -30.89 8.88 19.96
CA LEU A 18 -29.51 9.30 19.64
C LEU A 18 -28.35 8.38 20.12
N PHE A 19 -28.34 7.12 19.70
CA PHE A 19 -27.06 6.50 19.31
C PHE A 19 -26.92 6.55 17.79
N PHE A 20 -26.95 7.77 17.22
CA PHE A 20 -26.26 7.93 15.95
C PHE A 20 -24.79 7.65 16.25
N PRO A 21 -24.13 6.67 15.58
CA PRO A 21 -22.69 6.60 15.64
C PRO A 21 -22.21 7.91 15.03
N ALA A 22 -21.89 8.88 15.89
CA ALA A 22 -21.17 10.06 15.48
C ALA A 22 -19.96 9.53 14.72
N CYS A 23 -19.82 9.91 13.45
CA CYS A 23 -18.61 9.69 12.68
C CYS A 23 -17.46 10.36 13.43
N LYS A 24 -16.91 9.65 14.42
CA LYS A 24 -15.89 10.16 15.31
C LYS A 24 -14.64 10.26 14.46
N LYS A 25 -14.20 11.48 14.22
CA LYS A 25 -12.95 11.75 13.52
C LYS A 25 -11.84 11.09 14.33
N MET A 26 -11.01 10.28 13.65
CA MET A 26 -9.84 9.67 14.26
C MET A 26 -8.71 10.69 14.24
N SER A 27 -8.12 10.96 15.40
CA SER A 27 -6.97 11.87 15.47
C SER A 27 -5.72 11.23 14.89
N THR A 28 -4.73 12.04 14.53
CA THR A 28 -3.39 11.60 14.09
C THR A 28 -2.74 10.67 15.11
N GLU A 29 -2.80 11.01 16.39
CA GLU A 29 -2.21 10.22 17.47
C GLU A 29 -2.98 8.91 17.73
N GLU A 30 -4.31 8.95 17.68
CA GLU A 30 -5.14 7.74 17.75
C GLU A 30 -4.83 6.80 16.60
N LEU A 31 -4.71 7.31 15.36
CA LEU A 31 -4.36 6.51 14.20
C LEU A 31 -3.02 5.82 14.38
N LYS A 32 -1.98 6.57 14.78
CA LYS A 32 -0.62 6.04 14.96
C LYS A 32 -0.58 4.92 16.00
N ASN A 33 -1.35 5.03 17.07
CA ASN A 33 -1.37 4.05 18.16
C ASN A 33 -2.39 2.91 17.94
N SER A 34 -3.18 2.97 16.86
CA SER A 34 -4.24 1.98 16.58
C SER A 34 -3.80 0.81 15.70
N MET A 35 -2.64 0.91 15.07
CA MET A 35 -2.20 -0.08 14.08
C MET A 35 -0.74 -0.42 14.20
N GLU A 36 -0.44 -1.68 13.93
CA GLU A 36 0.91 -2.23 13.80
C GLU A 36 1.11 -2.72 12.36
N ILE A 37 2.25 -2.38 11.77
CA ILE A 37 2.63 -2.83 10.43
C ILE A 37 3.45 -4.10 10.55
N ILE A 38 2.94 -5.19 9.96
CA ILE A 38 3.54 -6.52 10.03
C ILE A 38 3.73 -7.12 8.65
N ASP A 39 4.48 -8.22 8.56
CA ASP A 39 4.74 -8.97 7.33
C ASP A 39 5.27 -8.09 6.18
N VAL A 40 6.19 -7.18 6.51
CA VAL A 40 6.75 -6.25 5.53
C VAL A 40 7.69 -6.99 4.58
N GLU A 41 7.38 -6.91 3.29
CA GLU A 41 8.22 -7.38 2.20
C GLU A 41 8.50 -6.22 1.24
N THR A 42 9.76 -6.09 0.82
CA THR A 42 10.15 -5.17 -0.24
C THR A 42 10.83 -5.90 -1.37
N LYS A 43 10.58 -5.48 -2.61
CA LYS A 43 11.18 -6.07 -3.81
C LYS A 43 11.08 -5.13 -5.01
N TRP A 44 11.74 -5.50 -6.09
CA TRP A 44 11.65 -4.85 -7.39
C TRP A 44 10.81 -5.70 -8.35
N VAL A 45 9.91 -5.05 -9.08
CA VAL A 45 9.06 -5.70 -10.10
C VAL A 45 9.18 -4.95 -11.43
N SER A 46 8.86 -5.62 -12.54
CA SER A 46 8.77 -4.95 -13.83
C SER A 46 7.59 -4.00 -13.91
N LYS A 47 7.85 -2.74 -14.29
CA LYS A 47 6.82 -1.79 -14.74
C LYS A 47 6.64 -1.84 -16.26
N GLU A 48 7.74 -1.99 -16.98
CA GLU A 48 7.76 -2.09 -18.45
C GLU A 48 8.82 -3.13 -18.83
N TYR A 49 8.51 -3.99 -19.80
CA TYR A 49 9.45 -4.92 -20.39
C TYR A 49 9.18 -5.04 -21.88
N ARG A 50 10.24 -5.00 -22.69
CA ARG A 50 10.22 -5.24 -24.14
C ARG A 50 11.50 -5.97 -24.53
N ALA A 51 11.35 -7.07 -25.26
CA ALA A 51 12.49 -7.84 -25.77
C ALA A 51 13.19 -7.11 -26.93
N TRP A 52 12.44 -6.40 -27.79
CA TRP A 52 13.00 -5.64 -28.91
C TRP A 52 12.25 -4.31 -29.16
N PRO A 53 12.94 -3.16 -29.23
CA PRO A 53 14.29 -2.95 -28.72
C PRO A 53 14.36 -3.26 -27.20
N PRO A 54 15.46 -3.84 -26.68
CA PRO A 54 15.54 -4.26 -25.28
C PRO A 54 15.30 -3.11 -24.31
N LYS A 55 14.29 -3.28 -23.44
CA LYS A 55 13.99 -2.34 -22.37
C LYS A 55 13.37 -3.08 -21.20
N LEU A 56 13.86 -2.78 -20.00
CA LEU A 56 13.29 -3.24 -18.74
C LEU A 56 13.31 -2.08 -17.75
N VAL A 57 12.14 -1.71 -17.24
CA VAL A 57 12.00 -0.72 -16.18
C VAL A 57 11.57 -1.44 -14.91
N LEU A 58 12.41 -1.40 -13.88
CA LEU A 58 12.12 -1.96 -12.57
C LEU A 58 11.67 -0.87 -11.61
N VAL A 59 10.63 -1.13 -10.83
CA VAL A 59 10.13 -0.24 -9.79
C VAL A 59 10.14 -0.94 -8.43
N PRO A 60 10.44 -0.21 -7.34
CA PRO A 60 10.36 -0.77 -6.00
C PRO A 60 8.90 -0.91 -5.57
N VAL A 61 8.66 -1.91 -4.74
CA VAL A 61 7.36 -2.27 -4.17
C VAL A 61 7.55 -2.54 -2.68
N ILE A 62 6.58 -2.09 -1.87
CA ILE A 62 6.38 -2.54 -0.50
C ILE A 62 5.05 -3.27 -0.40
N SER A 63 5.05 -4.45 0.22
CA SER A 63 3.87 -5.18 0.63
C SER A 63 3.89 -5.37 2.15
N PHE A 64 2.74 -5.25 2.78
CA PHE A 64 2.62 -5.37 4.23
C PHE A 64 1.18 -5.72 4.63
N ARG A 65 0.98 -6.06 5.90
CA ARG A 65 -0.34 -6.16 6.53
C ARG A 65 -0.44 -5.20 7.71
N VAL A 66 -1.68 -4.91 8.07
CA VAL A 66 -2.02 -4.02 9.18
C VAL A 66 -2.73 -4.86 10.23
N LYS A 67 -2.14 -4.94 11.42
CA LYS A 67 -2.81 -5.51 12.60
C LYS A 67 -3.47 -4.38 13.38
N ASN A 68 -4.76 -4.53 13.67
CA ASN A 68 -5.46 -3.59 14.53
C ASN A 68 -5.17 -3.91 16.00
N ILE A 69 -4.47 -3.01 16.67
CA ILE A 69 -4.08 -3.14 18.08
C ILE A 69 -4.95 -2.28 19.01
N SER A 70 -5.95 -1.58 18.45
CA SER A 70 -6.92 -0.79 19.22
C SER A 70 -8.16 -1.59 19.61
N ASP A 71 -9.01 -0.98 20.43
CA ASP A 71 -10.34 -1.46 20.82
C ASP A 71 -11.46 -1.06 19.84
N LYS A 72 -11.13 -0.37 18.73
CA LYS A 72 -12.08 0.12 17.74
C LYS A 72 -11.81 -0.46 16.35
N PRO A 73 -12.83 -0.64 15.49
CA PRO A 73 -12.61 -1.01 14.10
C PRO A 73 -11.78 0.03 13.34
N LEU A 74 -10.75 -0.40 12.63
CA LEU A 74 -10.04 0.46 11.67
C LEU A 74 -10.88 0.59 10.40
N THR A 75 -11.27 1.82 10.09
CA THR A 75 -12.04 2.17 8.90
C THR A 75 -11.40 3.37 8.20
N TYR A 76 -11.67 3.51 6.90
CA TYR A 76 -11.26 4.68 6.11
C TYR A 76 -9.75 5.01 6.13
N VAL A 77 -8.88 4.01 6.31
CA VAL A 77 -7.42 4.20 6.28
C VAL A 77 -6.89 4.20 4.85
N ASN A 78 -6.13 5.25 4.53
CA ASN A 78 -5.32 5.38 3.33
C ASN A 78 -3.85 5.18 3.68
N PHE A 79 -3.08 4.68 2.72
CA PHE A 79 -1.64 4.59 2.82
C PHE A 79 -0.97 5.39 1.69
N ASN A 80 0.20 5.94 2.00
CA ASN A 80 1.09 6.52 1.01
C ASN A 80 2.49 5.98 1.22
N ALA A 81 3.12 5.48 0.17
CA ALA A 81 4.52 5.07 0.20
C ALA A 81 5.33 6.09 -0.60
N ILE A 82 6.43 6.58 -0.02
CA ILE A 82 7.40 7.44 -0.70
C ILE A 82 8.72 6.70 -0.80
N PHE A 83 9.16 6.45 -2.03
CA PHE A 83 10.41 5.77 -2.35
C PHE A 83 11.48 6.80 -2.70
N LYS A 84 12.68 6.66 -2.13
CA LYS A 84 13.82 7.55 -2.36
C LYS A 84 15.11 6.77 -2.48
N PHE A 85 16.07 7.29 -3.25
CA PHE A 85 17.43 6.80 -3.12
C PHE A 85 17.97 7.18 -1.75
N LYS A 86 18.70 6.26 -1.10
CA LYS A 86 19.30 6.50 0.22
C LYS A 86 20.22 7.71 0.12
N ASP A 87 20.16 8.59 1.12
CA ASP A 87 20.99 9.80 1.25
C ASP A 87 20.81 10.84 0.13
N GLU A 88 19.79 10.71 -0.71
CA GLU A 88 19.46 11.70 -1.74
C GLU A 88 18.15 12.44 -1.41
N ALA A 89 18.14 13.74 -1.71
CA ALA A 89 16.92 14.55 -1.61
C ALA A 89 15.87 14.13 -2.66
N LYS A 90 16.31 13.51 -3.77
CA LYS A 90 15.46 13.17 -4.91
C LYS A 90 14.62 11.92 -4.61
N ASN A 91 13.31 12.05 -4.80
CA ASN A 91 12.40 10.91 -4.76
C ASN A 91 12.58 10.03 -6.00
N LEU A 92 12.53 8.70 -5.80
CA LEU A 92 12.37 7.73 -6.88
C LEU A 92 10.89 7.58 -7.26
N GLY A 93 9.95 7.90 -6.38
CA GLY A 93 8.53 7.91 -6.70
C GLY A 93 7.67 7.70 -5.46
N ASP A 94 6.37 7.57 -5.69
CA ASP A 94 5.38 7.44 -4.64
C ASP A 94 4.15 6.65 -5.12
N ASN A 95 3.30 6.27 -4.17
CA ASN A 95 2.00 5.68 -4.45
C ASN A 95 1.02 5.96 -3.31
N PHE A 96 -0.22 6.35 -3.64
CA PHE A 96 -1.32 6.52 -2.70
C PHE A 96 -2.40 5.46 -2.92
N LEU A 97 -2.85 4.82 -1.85
CA LEU A 97 -3.88 3.78 -1.89
C LEU A 97 -4.92 3.96 -0.78
N ALA A 98 -6.18 4.01 -1.16
CA ALA A 98 -7.32 3.93 -0.24
C ALA A 98 -7.61 2.48 0.14
N ALA A 99 -6.81 1.91 1.05
CA ALA A 99 -6.77 0.47 1.29
C ALA A 99 -7.91 -0.06 2.17
N ILE A 100 -8.22 0.58 3.30
CA ILE A 100 -9.26 0.12 4.24
C ILE A 100 -10.48 1.03 4.05
N ARG A 101 -11.55 0.46 3.49
CA ARG A 101 -12.79 1.18 3.14
C ARG A 101 -14.05 0.39 3.43
N LYS A 102 -14.31 -0.62 2.60
CA LYS A 102 -15.57 -1.38 2.62
C LYS A 102 -15.60 -2.41 3.75
N LYS A 103 -14.45 -3.05 4.02
CA LYS A 103 -14.29 -4.02 5.09
C LYS A 103 -13.42 -3.40 6.18
N PRO A 104 -13.94 -3.16 7.40
CA PRO A 104 -13.12 -2.75 8.52
C PRO A 104 -12.12 -3.84 8.90
N VAL A 105 -11.01 -3.47 9.53
CA VAL A 105 -10.17 -4.42 10.28
C VAL A 105 -10.61 -4.33 11.73
N MET A 106 -11.24 -5.38 12.25
CA MET A 106 -11.78 -5.37 13.61
C MET A 106 -10.65 -5.42 14.66
N PRO A 107 -10.90 -5.05 15.92
CA PRO A 107 -9.92 -5.18 17.00
C PRO A 107 -9.25 -6.56 17.03
N GLY A 108 -7.91 -6.60 17.06
CA GLY A 108 -7.11 -7.82 17.04
C GLY A 108 -6.98 -8.51 15.67
N GLU A 109 -7.75 -8.10 14.66
CA GLU A 109 -7.65 -8.69 13.31
C GLU A 109 -6.45 -8.15 12.52
N VAL A 110 -6.08 -8.92 11.51
CA VAL A 110 -5.05 -8.58 10.53
C VAL A 110 -5.70 -8.36 9.16
N SER A 111 -5.27 -7.31 8.46
CA SER A 111 -5.76 -6.99 7.12
C SER A 111 -5.33 -8.03 6.08
N GLN A 112 -5.95 -7.96 4.90
CA GLN A 112 -5.34 -8.50 3.68
C GLN A 112 -4.01 -7.82 3.38
N VAL A 113 -3.19 -8.41 2.51
CA VAL A 113 -1.94 -7.79 2.04
C VAL A 113 -2.26 -6.50 1.30
N ILE A 114 -1.54 -5.44 1.65
CA ILE A 114 -1.59 -4.14 1.00
C ILE A 114 -0.27 -3.95 0.27
N THR A 115 -0.35 -3.62 -1.02
CA THR A 115 0.83 -3.46 -1.88
C THR A 115 0.85 -2.06 -2.48
N LEU A 116 1.96 -1.35 -2.32
CA LEU A 116 2.22 -0.03 -2.89
C LEU A 116 3.41 -0.12 -3.83
N LYS A 117 3.21 0.28 -5.09
CA LYS A 117 4.20 0.22 -6.16
C LYS A 117 4.58 1.62 -6.61
N SER A 118 5.87 1.93 -6.64
CA SER A 118 6.36 3.23 -7.09
C SER A 118 5.90 3.55 -8.53
N ASN A 119 5.52 4.81 -8.75
CA ASN A 119 5.18 5.34 -10.06
C ASN A 119 6.41 5.55 -10.98
N TYR A 120 7.62 5.70 -10.43
CA TYR A 120 8.88 5.68 -11.22
C TYR A 120 9.89 4.67 -10.69
N GLY A 121 10.89 4.40 -11.52
CA GLY A 121 11.83 3.31 -11.34
C GLY A 121 13.14 3.56 -12.08
N VAL A 122 13.93 2.50 -12.16
CA VAL A 122 15.21 2.49 -12.87
C VAL A 122 15.07 1.75 -14.18
N GLU A 123 15.72 2.28 -15.22
CA GLU A 123 15.70 1.70 -16.57
C GLU A 123 17.01 0.93 -16.84
N GLY A 124 16.86 -0.19 -17.52
CA GLY A 124 17.94 -1.05 -18.01
C GLY A 124 17.47 -1.77 -19.28
N LYS A 125 18.27 -2.71 -19.77
CA LYS A 125 17.94 -3.50 -20.97
C LYS A 125 17.48 -4.91 -20.63
N THR A 126 18.13 -5.52 -19.63
CA THR A 126 17.94 -6.90 -19.20
C THR A 126 18.06 -7.01 -17.67
N LEU A 127 17.69 -8.14 -17.08
CA LEU A 127 17.93 -8.48 -15.68
C LEU A 127 19.41 -8.36 -15.29
N ASP A 128 20.32 -8.76 -16.16
CA ASP A 128 21.76 -8.66 -15.92
C ASP A 128 22.24 -7.20 -15.91
N SER A 129 21.56 -6.31 -16.64
CA SER A 129 21.83 -4.86 -16.58
C SER A 129 21.63 -4.29 -15.18
N PHE A 130 20.85 -4.98 -14.36
CA PHE A 130 20.56 -4.60 -12.99
C PHE A 130 21.48 -5.34 -12.01
N LYS A 131 21.53 -6.67 -12.05
CA LYS A 131 22.33 -7.50 -11.13
C LYS A 131 23.82 -7.13 -11.09
N ASN A 132 24.39 -6.80 -12.25
CA ASN A 132 25.81 -6.49 -12.39
C ASN A 132 26.12 -5.00 -12.30
N ASN A 133 25.13 -4.14 -12.01
CA ASN A 133 25.32 -2.70 -11.96
C ASN A 133 25.91 -2.25 -10.62
N PRO A 134 27.19 -1.82 -10.56
CA PRO A 134 27.79 -1.33 -9.33
C PRO A 134 27.15 -0.02 -8.83
N TYR A 135 26.45 0.70 -9.71
CA TYR A 135 25.74 1.93 -9.40
C TYR A 135 24.27 1.70 -9.01
N TRP A 136 23.85 0.46 -8.73
CA TRP A 136 22.52 0.24 -8.17
C TRP A 136 22.44 0.76 -6.74
N LYS A 137 21.97 2.01 -6.65
CA LYS A 137 21.80 2.74 -5.40
C LYS A 137 20.75 2.10 -4.50
N PRO A 138 21.03 1.98 -3.18
CA PRO A 138 20.02 1.54 -2.23
C PRO A 138 18.82 2.49 -2.23
N VAL A 139 17.63 1.93 -2.06
CA VAL A 139 16.36 2.68 -2.01
C VAL A 139 15.74 2.46 -0.64
N VAL A 140 15.12 3.51 -0.11
CA VAL A 140 14.37 3.47 1.14
C VAL A 140 12.92 3.83 0.84
N VAL A 141 11.99 3.15 1.51
CA VAL A 141 10.56 3.46 1.47
C VAL A 141 10.10 3.95 2.83
N LYS A 142 9.45 5.12 2.85
CA LYS A 142 8.72 5.64 4.01
C LYS A 142 7.23 5.39 3.81
N LEU A 143 6.59 4.71 4.76
CA LEU A 143 5.16 4.42 4.72
C LEU A 143 4.41 5.37 5.64
N PHE A 144 3.38 6.00 5.10
CA PHE A 144 2.49 6.87 5.83
C PHE A 144 1.07 6.31 5.81
N ALA A 145 0.30 6.60 6.86
CA ALA A 145 -1.13 6.39 6.88
C ALA A 145 -1.89 7.68 7.18
N ARG A 146 -3.13 7.75 6.71
CA ARG A 146 -4.11 8.75 7.15
C ARG A 146 -5.50 8.15 7.19
N SER A 147 -6.32 8.60 8.13
CA SER A 147 -7.74 8.31 8.18
C SER A 147 -8.56 9.59 7.99
N PHE A 148 -9.88 9.48 8.03
CA PHE A 148 -10.77 10.63 7.95
C PHE A 148 -10.60 11.51 9.20
N GLY A 149 -10.14 12.75 9.00
CA GLY A 149 -9.88 13.71 10.07
C GLY A 149 -8.45 13.69 10.63
N SER A 150 -7.56 12.82 10.13
CA SER A 150 -6.14 12.82 10.50
C SER A 150 -5.25 13.41 9.40
N GLU A 151 -4.08 13.89 9.80
CA GLU A 151 -2.96 14.12 8.88
C GLU A 151 -2.28 12.80 8.50
N PHE A 152 -1.28 12.88 7.62
CA PHE A 152 -0.42 11.74 7.34
C PHE A 152 0.54 11.49 8.50
N VAL A 153 0.58 10.25 8.98
CA VAL A 153 1.46 9.81 10.07
C VAL A 153 2.51 8.87 9.48
N LEU A 154 3.78 9.06 9.83
CA LEU A 154 4.84 8.11 9.48
C LEU A 154 4.65 6.84 10.33
N LEU A 155 4.51 5.70 9.65
CA LEU A 155 4.37 4.39 10.28
C LEU A 155 5.70 3.64 10.36
N GLY A 156 6.60 3.88 9.41
CA GLY A 156 7.91 3.25 9.41
C GLY A 156 8.69 3.57 8.15
N GLU A 157 9.94 3.12 8.16
CA GLU A 157 10.93 3.30 7.12
C GLU A 157 11.71 2.01 6.95
N TRP A 158 11.84 1.53 5.70
CA TRP A 158 12.51 0.28 5.38
C TRP A 158 13.45 0.45 4.20
N GLU A 159 14.60 -0.21 4.26
CA GLU A 159 15.43 -0.41 3.07
C GLU A 159 14.73 -1.38 2.10
N VAL A 160 14.69 -1.01 0.82
CA VAL A 160 14.12 -1.85 -0.23
C VAL A 160 15.13 -2.92 -0.61
N SER A 161 14.74 -4.19 -0.47
CA SER A 161 15.55 -5.33 -0.86
C SER A 161 15.96 -5.23 -2.33
N LYS A 162 17.14 -5.77 -2.66
CA LYS A 162 17.60 -5.94 -4.05
C LYS A 162 16.97 -7.15 -4.74
N THR A 163 16.06 -7.88 -4.09
CA THR A 163 15.31 -8.98 -4.72
C THR A 163 14.51 -8.46 -5.91
N ILE A 164 14.72 -9.07 -7.08
CA ILE A 164 13.96 -8.79 -8.31
C ILE A 164 12.99 -9.93 -8.55
N ASP A 165 11.70 -9.61 -8.59
CA ASP A 165 10.62 -10.52 -8.95
C ASP A 165 10.20 -10.25 -10.40
N PHE A 166 11.09 -10.68 -11.30
CA PHE A 166 10.90 -10.64 -12.74
C PHE A 166 11.74 -11.74 -13.39
N LYS A 167 11.19 -12.38 -14.43
CA LYS A 167 11.88 -13.33 -15.28
C LYS A 167 11.72 -12.87 -16.72
N GLU A 168 12.82 -12.85 -17.45
CA GLU A 168 12.80 -12.59 -18.88
C GLU A 168 12.18 -13.77 -19.62
N ASP A 169 11.49 -13.47 -20.72
CA ASP A 169 11.09 -14.51 -21.66
C ASP A 169 12.35 -15.16 -22.22
N GLN A 170 12.33 -16.48 -22.43
CA GLN A 170 13.40 -17.13 -23.18
C GLN A 170 13.39 -16.52 -24.59
N ALA A 171 14.47 -15.82 -24.94
CA ALA A 171 14.57 -15.15 -26.24
C ALA A 171 14.29 -16.16 -27.35
N VAL A 172 13.18 -15.99 -28.07
CA VAL A 172 13.02 -16.66 -29.36
C VAL A 172 14.01 -15.96 -30.27
N THR A 173 15.16 -16.60 -30.49
CA THR A 173 16.21 -16.10 -31.40
C THR A 173 15.52 -15.64 -32.69
N PRO A 174 15.67 -14.37 -33.12
CA PRO A 174 15.19 -13.96 -34.42
C PRO A 174 15.79 -14.92 -35.45
N VAL A 175 14.93 -15.57 -36.25
CA VAL A 175 15.40 -16.36 -37.39
C VAL A 175 16.18 -15.40 -38.27
N VAL A 176 17.51 -15.49 -38.22
CA VAL A 176 18.36 -14.78 -39.17
C VAL A 176 18.10 -15.48 -40.50
N GLU A 177 17.21 -14.90 -41.32
CA GLU A 177 17.10 -15.29 -42.72
C GLU A 177 18.49 -15.13 -43.33
N LYS A 178 19.14 -16.26 -43.63
CA LYS A 178 20.35 -16.26 -44.45
C LYS A 178 19.96 -15.60 -45.77
N LYS A 179 20.48 -14.39 -46.01
CA LYS A 179 20.51 -13.84 -47.35
C LYS A 179 21.31 -14.82 -48.21
N GLU A 180 20.64 -15.50 -49.13
CA GLU A 180 21.31 -16.29 -50.14
C GLU A 180 22.17 -15.35 -50.97
N ASP A 181 23.47 -15.60 -50.97
CA ASP A 181 24.43 -14.91 -51.82
C ASP A 181 24.07 -15.21 -53.28
N VAL A 182 23.46 -14.24 -53.96
CA VAL A 182 23.30 -14.26 -55.41
C VAL A 182 24.69 -14.10 -56.02
N LYS A 183 25.33 -15.23 -56.34
CA LYS A 183 26.55 -15.26 -57.16
C LYS A 183 26.21 -14.68 -58.54
N LYS A 184 26.89 -13.59 -58.90
CA LYS A 184 26.97 -13.06 -60.26
C LYS A 184 27.80 -13.97 -61.16
#